data_AF-A0A0A2BBW9-F1
#
_entry.id   AF-A0A0A2BBW9-F1
#
_cell.length_a   1.000
_cell.length_b   1.000
_cell.length_c   1.000
_cell.angle_alpha   90.00
_cell.angle_beta   90.00
_cell.angle_gamma   90.00
#
_symmetry.space_group_name_H-M   'P 1'
#
loop_
_entity.id
_entity.type
_entity.pdbx_description
1 polymer ?
#
loop_
_entity_poly.entity_id
_entity_poly.type
_entity_poly.pdbx_seq_one_letter_code
_entity_poly.pdbx_strand_id
1 'polypeptide(L)'
;MAWVLIIFLILLGGLIAPFGDLLGTKIGKARFSILKLRPKKTATIVTIITGGFISATSIGLLLLVSEEFRQRLFVDIPFLQKTLDESKKALVPLQEERQKLENKINKKERELNKLKGDIKDFRSGNVVLKRGQTLFIAELSSNPNIKLDLGKIYKSADKFVQKIVIPSKKEVKNILLWRPSDISEIEGITSKGGNWILLIKSATNVLKGDNFVFVYPELLQNKIIVKRGEVITSEILEKKDLDYKNINSKIKTLMRKTRDKIQLRGSIVNEITTRGDFIKKLRDSLELNQNNEYRLEIVSLKDSKTADPIIVALNIIKL
;
A
#
# COMPACT_ATOMS: atom_id res chain seq x y z
N MET A 1 -28.02 24.15 -55.51
CA MET A 1 -28.76 25.27 -56.13
C MET A 1 -28.04 26.61 -55.99
N ALA A 2 -27.49 26.98 -54.82
CA ALA A 2 -26.78 28.26 -54.63
C ALA A 2 -25.64 28.56 -55.64
N TRP A 3 -24.83 27.55 -56.00
CA TRP A 3 -23.76 27.71 -57.00
C TRP A 3 -24.28 28.09 -58.39
N VAL A 4 -25.51 27.68 -58.75
CA VAL A 4 -26.14 28.03 -60.04
C VAL A 4 -26.52 29.51 -60.07
N LEU A 5 -27.04 30.04 -58.96
CA LEU A 5 -27.34 31.48 -58.82
C LEU A 5 -26.08 32.33 -58.85
N ILE A 6 -24.98 31.85 -58.26
CA ILE A 6 -23.67 32.52 -58.30
C ILE A 6 -23.14 32.56 -59.74
N ILE A 7 -23.17 31.43 -60.46
CA ILE A 7 -22.75 31.36 -61.87
C ILE A 7 -23.61 32.27 -62.75
N PHE A 8 -24.93 32.27 -62.54
CA PHE A 8 -25.86 33.14 -63.25
C PHE A 8 -25.56 34.62 -62.99
N LEU A 9 -25.34 35.03 -61.73
CA LEU A 9 -24.98 36.40 -61.37
C LEU A 9 -23.63 36.83 -61.94
N ILE A 10 -22.63 35.92 -61.98
CA ILE A 10 -21.33 36.20 -62.60
C ILE A 10 -21.50 36.42 -64.11
N LEU A 11 -22.30 35.60 -64.78
CA LEU A 11 -22.59 35.77 -66.22
C LEU A 11 -23.36 37.06 -66.51
N LEU A 12 -24.38 37.38 -65.70
CA LEU A 12 -25.20 38.59 -65.83
C LEU A 12 -24.36 39.85 -65.54
N GLY A 13 -23.53 39.81 -64.51
CA GLY A 13 -22.58 40.88 -64.18
C GLY A 13 -21.54 41.09 -65.27
N GLY A 14 -20.99 40.00 -65.83
CA GLY A 14 -20.07 40.05 -66.96
C GLY A 14 -20.70 40.62 -68.24
N LEU A 15 -21.99 40.35 -68.47
CA LEU A 15 -22.73 40.86 -69.63
C LEU A 15 -23.13 42.34 -69.48
N ILE A 16 -23.40 42.80 -68.26
CA ILE A 16 -23.78 44.19 -67.96
C ILE A 16 -22.56 45.10 -67.79
N ALA A 17 -21.41 44.57 -67.36
CA ALA A 17 -20.19 45.35 -67.11
C ALA A 17 -19.78 46.29 -68.28
N PRO A 18 -19.83 45.86 -69.55
CA PRO A 18 -19.49 46.74 -70.69
C PRO A 18 -20.44 47.94 -70.81
N PHE A 19 -21.70 47.81 -70.41
CA PHE A 19 -22.67 48.91 -70.47
C PHE A 19 -22.31 50.03 -69.49
N GLY A 20 -21.78 49.69 -68.31
CA GLY A 20 -21.30 50.69 -67.34
C GLY A 20 -20.12 51.51 -67.87
N ASP A 21 -19.19 50.84 -68.56
CA ASP A 21 -18.02 51.50 -69.14
C ASP A 21 -18.37 52.33 -70.37
N LEU A 22 -19.32 51.86 -71.20
CA LEU A 22 -19.89 52.62 -72.31
C LEU A 22 -20.59 53.90 -71.83
N LEU A 23 -21.37 53.84 -70.74
CA LEU A 23 -22.02 55.01 -70.15
C LEU A 23 -21.00 56.03 -69.65
N GLY A 24 -19.98 55.60 -68.92
CA GLY A 24 -18.89 56.46 -68.47
C GLY A 24 -18.17 57.14 -69.65
N THR A 25 -17.85 56.38 -70.70
CA THR A 25 -17.17 56.89 -71.89
C THR A 25 -18.01 57.89 -72.69
N LYS A 26 -19.33 57.64 -72.80
CA LYS A 26 -20.26 58.52 -73.52
C LYS A 26 -20.47 59.85 -72.79
N ILE A 27 -20.54 59.82 -71.46
CA ILE A 27 -20.62 61.02 -70.60
C ILE A 27 -19.30 61.82 -70.66
N GLY A 28 -18.16 61.12 -70.69
CA GLY A 28 -16.85 61.76 -70.88
C GLY A 28 -16.71 62.47 -72.23
N LYS A 29 -17.24 61.89 -73.32
CA LYS A 29 -17.25 62.50 -74.66
C LYS A 29 -18.25 63.65 -74.79
N ALA A 30 -19.39 63.57 -74.11
CA ALA A 30 -20.42 64.60 -74.09
C ALA A 30 -20.03 65.86 -73.29
N ARG A 31 -18.81 65.91 -72.71
CA ARG A 31 -18.27 67.00 -71.87
C ARG A 31 -19.19 67.41 -70.71
N PHE A 32 -19.99 66.47 -70.21
CA PHE A 32 -20.83 66.70 -69.04
C PHE A 32 -19.95 66.96 -67.80
N SER A 33 -20.27 68.03 -67.08
CA SER A 33 -19.63 68.38 -65.81
C SER A 33 -20.66 68.27 -64.70
N ILE A 34 -20.46 67.31 -63.81
CA ILE A 34 -21.22 67.20 -62.57
C ILE A 34 -20.36 67.83 -61.47
N LEU A 35 -20.96 68.70 -60.66
CA LEU A 35 -20.29 69.39 -59.55
C LEU A 35 -19.01 70.17 -59.97
N LYS A 36 -19.00 70.80 -61.16
CA LYS A 36 -17.88 71.58 -61.73
C LYS A 36 -16.57 70.80 -61.98
N LEU A 37 -16.60 69.46 -61.99
CA LEU A 37 -15.40 68.65 -62.24
C LEU A 37 -15.04 68.57 -63.73
N ARG A 38 -13.73 68.39 -64.02
CA ARG A 38 -13.23 68.20 -65.40
C ARG A 38 -13.88 66.94 -66.00
N PRO A 39 -14.38 66.96 -67.25
CA PRO A 39 -15.19 65.88 -67.83
C PRO A 39 -14.61 64.46 -67.72
N LYS A 40 -13.27 64.30 -67.77
CA LYS A 40 -12.61 63.01 -67.53
C LYS A 40 -12.82 62.46 -66.11
N LYS A 41 -12.74 63.31 -65.08
CA LYS A 41 -12.99 62.91 -63.68
C LYS A 41 -14.48 62.62 -63.44
N THR A 42 -15.36 63.40 -64.06
CA THR A 42 -16.81 63.14 -64.04
C THR A 42 -17.13 61.75 -64.59
N ALA A 43 -16.55 61.38 -65.73
CA ALA A 43 -16.73 60.06 -66.32
C ALA A 43 -16.32 58.92 -65.36
N THR A 44 -15.14 59.01 -64.73
CA THR A 44 -14.67 58.00 -63.78
C THR A 44 -15.58 57.87 -62.55
N ILE A 45 -16.03 58.99 -61.98
CA ILE A 45 -16.97 58.97 -60.84
C ILE A 45 -18.27 58.29 -61.25
N VAL A 46 -18.81 58.64 -62.43
CA VAL A 46 -20.02 58.00 -62.94
C VAL A 46 -19.80 56.50 -63.16
N THR A 47 -18.65 56.06 -63.67
CA THR A 47 -18.33 54.63 -63.80
C THR A 47 -18.26 53.92 -62.44
N ILE A 48 -17.60 54.52 -61.43
CA ILE A 48 -17.52 53.94 -60.07
C ILE A 48 -18.91 53.85 -59.44
N ILE A 49 -19.73 54.89 -59.57
CA ILE A 49 -21.11 54.89 -59.06
C ILE A 49 -21.95 53.85 -59.81
N THR A 50 -21.81 53.76 -61.13
CA THR A 50 -22.55 52.77 -61.93
C THR A 50 -22.13 51.34 -61.55
N GLY A 51 -20.83 51.07 -61.39
CA GLY A 51 -20.32 49.78 -60.92
C GLY A 51 -20.73 49.43 -59.49
N GLY A 52 -20.72 50.42 -58.58
CA GLY A 52 -21.24 50.28 -57.22
C GLY A 52 -22.74 49.99 -57.21
N PHE A 53 -23.52 50.66 -58.06
CA PHE A 53 -24.96 50.43 -58.20
C PHE A 53 -25.26 49.03 -58.74
N ILE A 54 -24.51 48.57 -59.74
CA ILE A 54 -24.59 47.19 -60.27
C ILE A 54 -24.29 46.18 -59.15
N SER A 55 -23.24 46.41 -58.36
CA SER A 55 -22.84 45.51 -57.26
C SER A 55 -23.86 45.48 -56.13
N ALA A 56 -24.38 46.65 -55.71
CA ALA A 56 -25.44 46.77 -54.71
C ALA A 56 -26.74 46.10 -55.19
N THR A 57 -27.10 46.29 -56.45
CA THR A 57 -28.27 45.64 -57.07
C THR A 57 -28.09 44.12 -57.12
N SER A 58 -26.89 43.64 -57.45
CA SER A 58 -26.57 42.21 -57.49
C SER A 58 -26.67 41.55 -56.11
N ILE A 59 -26.08 42.19 -55.08
CA ILE A 59 -26.16 41.71 -53.69
C ILE A 59 -27.61 41.80 -53.18
N GLY A 60 -28.32 42.89 -53.50
CA GLY A 60 -29.73 43.07 -53.14
C GLY A 60 -30.63 42.01 -53.76
N LEU A 61 -30.43 41.70 -55.05
CA LEU A 61 -31.16 40.64 -55.74
C LEU A 61 -30.85 39.27 -55.13
N LEU A 62 -29.58 39.00 -54.80
CA LEU A 62 -29.18 37.77 -54.14
C LEU A 62 -29.86 37.64 -52.76
N LEU A 63 -29.93 38.71 -51.99
CA LEU A 63 -30.63 38.75 -50.70
C LEU A 63 -32.15 38.56 -50.84
N LEU A 64 -32.75 39.07 -51.92
CA LEU A 64 -34.18 38.93 -52.21
C LEU A 64 -34.52 37.50 -52.65
N VAL A 65 -33.73 36.92 -53.56
CA VAL A 65 -34.00 35.60 -54.17
C VAL A 65 -33.55 34.45 -53.28
N SER A 66 -32.48 34.61 -52.50
CA SER A 66 -31.91 33.54 -51.67
C SER A 66 -32.24 33.74 -50.19
N GLU A 67 -33.24 32.99 -49.72
CA GLU A 67 -33.54 32.89 -48.29
C GLU A 67 -32.36 32.31 -47.50
N GLU A 68 -31.64 31.33 -48.08
CA GLU A 68 -30.45 30.72 -47.48
C GLU A 68 -29.34 31.74 -47.19
N PHE A 69 -29.08 32.68 -48.11
CA PHE A 69 -28.02 33.67 -47.92
C PHE A 69 -28.42 34.72 -46.88
N ARG A 70 -29.68 35.15 -46.87
CA ARG A 70 -30.23 36.07 -45.87
C ARG A 70 -30.17 35.47 -44.47
N GLN A 71 -30.59 34.21 -44.34
CA GLN A 71 -30.55 33.47 -43.08
C GLN A 71 -29.11 33.32 -42.57
N ARG A 72 -28.17 32.94 -43.44
CA ARG A 72 -26.76 32.83 -43.05
C ARG A 72 -26.16 34.16 -42.60
N LEU A 73 -26.37 35.23 -43.37
CA LEU A 73 -25.72 36.52 -43.12
C LEU A 73 -26.27 37.22 -41.87
N PHE A 74 -27.58 37.18 -41.67
CA PHE A 74 -28.24 37.95 -40.61
C PHE A 74 -28.64 37.15 -39.37
N VAL A 75 -28.77 35.82 -39.49
CA VAL A 75 -29.20 34.97 -38.37
C VAL A 75 -28.08 34.06 -37.91
N ASP A 76 -27.53 33.23 -38.80
CA ASP A 76 -26.58 32.19 -38.41
C ASP A 76 -25.23 32.77 -37.95
N ILE A 77 -24.66 33.75 -38.67
CA ILE A 77 -23.36 34.33 -38.30
C ILE A 77 -23.41 35.02 -36.91
N PRO A 78 -24.38 35.93 -36.63
CA PRO A 78 -24.49 36.52 -35.29
C PRO A 78 -24.81 35.50 -34.20
N PHE A 79 -25.67 34.51 -34.49
CA PHE A 79 -25.98 33.44 -33.56
C PHE A 79 -24.75 32.61 -33.20
N LEU A 80 -23.97 32.18 -34.21
CA LEU A 80 -22.74 31.41 -34.01
C LEU A 80 -21.70 32.19 -33.19
N GLN A 81 -21.53 33.49 -33.46
CA GLN A 81 -20.65 34.34 -32.65
C GLN A 81 -21.13 34.40 -31.19
N LYS A 82 -22.42 34.61 -30.98
CA LYS A 82 -23.02 34.64 -29.64
C LYS A 82 -22.85 33.30 -28.90
N THR A 83 -23.12 32.17 -29.56
CA THR A 83 -22.95 30.83 -28.98
C THR A 83 -21.48 30.55 -28.66
N LEU A 84 -20.56 31.00 -29.51
CA LEU A 84 -19.12 30.85 -29.30
C LEU A 84 -18.66 31.67 -28.09
N ASP A 85 -19.12 32.91 -27.96
CA ASP A 85 -18.83 33.77 -26.81
C ASP A 85 -19.44 33.24 -25.52
N GLU A 86 -20.69 32.76 -25.54
CA GLU A 86 -21.34 32.11 -24.40
C GLU A 86 -20.58 30.84 -23.98
N SER A 87 -20.20 30.00 -24.95
CA SER A 87 -19.42 28.79 -24.69
C SER A 87 -18.04 29.11 -24.11
N LYS A 88 -17.33 30.11 -24.66
CA LYS A 88 -16.06 30.58 -24.10
C LYS A 88 -16.22 31.11 -22.69
N LYS A 89 -17.26 31.91 -22.44
CA LYS A 89 -17.56 32.47 -21.12
C LYS A 89 -17.91 31.40 -20.10
N ALA A 90 -18.52 30.29 -20.52
CA ALA A 90 -18.77 29.12 -19.67
C ALA A 90 -17.52 28.26 -19.47
N LEU A 91 -16.63 28.13 -20.46
CA LEU A 91 -15.44 27.29 -20.37
C LEU A 91 -14.42 27.79 -19.34
N VAL A 92 -14.21 29.12 -19.24
CA VAL A 92 -13.24 29.71 -18.30
C VAL A 92 -13.54 29.32 -16.83
N PRO A 93 -14.75 29.56 -16.28
CA PRO A 93 -15.05 29.17 -14.90
C PRO A 93 -15.02 27.65 -14.71
N LEU A 94 -15.42 26.85 -15.71
CA LEU A 94 -15.32 25.40 -15.63
C LEU A 94 -13.85 24.92 -15.56
N GLN A 95 -12.94 25.56 -16.30
CA GLN A 95 -11.50 25.26 -16.24
C GLN A 95 -10.91 25.65 -14.89
N GLU A 96 -11.28 26.82 -14.35
CA GLU A 96 -10.87 27.22 -13.00
C GLU A 96 -11.40 26.28 -11.93
N GLU A 97 -12.65 25.84 -12.05
CA GLU A 97 -13.26 24.88 -11.13
C GLU A 97 -12.56 23.51 -11.19
N ARG A 98 -12.29 23.02 -12.40
CA ARG A 98 -11.47 21.81 -12.63
C ARG A 98 -10.13 21.93 -11.93
N GLN A 99 -9.40 23.02 -12.13
CA GLN A 99 -8.09 23.23 -11.52
C GLN A 99 -8.17 23.31 -9.99
N LYS A 100 -9.20 23.97 -9.44
CA LYS A 100 -9.45 24.00 -7.98
C LYS A 100 -9.72 22.60 -7.43
N LEU A 101 -10.52 21.79 -8.13
CA LEU A 101 -10.83 20.42 -7.75
C LEU A 101 -9.59 19.52 -7.81
N GLU A 102 -8.78 19.62 -8.86
CA GLU A 102 -7.52 18.87 -8.99
C GLU A 102 -6.55 19.20 -7.86
N ASN A 103 -6.39 20.48 -7.52
CA ASN A 103 -5.56 20.90 -6.39
C ASN A 103 -6.08 20.35 -5.06
N LYS A 104 -7.42 20.30 -4.89
CA LYS A 104 -8.05 19.73 -3.69
C LYS A 104 -7.84 18.22 -3.60
N ILE A 105 -7.94 17.49 -4.72
CA ILE A 105 -7.66 16.06 -4.80
C ILE A 105 -6.19 15.78 -4.44
N ASN A 106 -5.25 16.50 -5.06
CA ASN A 106 -3.82 16.35 -4.79
C ASN A 106 -3.48 16.63 -3.30
N LYS A 107 -4.10 17.64 -2.70
CA LYS A 107 -3.93 17.93 -1.27
C LYS A 107 -4.46 16.78 -0.40
N LYS A 108 -5.68 16.30 -0.69
CA LYS A 108 -6.29 15.16 0.02
C LYS A 108 -5.47 13.89 -0.10
N GLU A 109 -4.89 13.63 -1.27
CA GLU A 109 -4.03 12.47 -1.50
C GLU A 109 -2.74 12.55 -0.69
N ARG A 110 -2.09 13.72 -0.65
CA ARG A 110 -0.92 13.96 0.21
C ARG A 110 -1.24 13.78 1.70
N GLU A 111 -2.37 14.31 2.16
CA GLU A 111 -2.86 14.12 3.54
C GLU A 111 -3.09 12.63 3.84
N LEU A 112 -3.74 11.90 2.94
CA LEU A 112 -3.97 10.45 3.08
C LEU A 112 -2.65 9.67 3.15
N ASN A 113 -1.69 9.99 2.29
CA ASN A 113 -0.40 9.31 2.28
C ASN A 113 0.41 9.59 3.54
N LYS A 114 0.37 10.83 4.05
CA LYS A 114 0.97 11.18 5.34
C LYS A 114 0.32 10.40 6.48
N LEU A 115 -1.02 10.39 6.54
CA LEU A 115 -1.76 9.69 7.59
C LEU A 115 -1.52 8.17 7.57
N LYS A 116 -1.39 7.57 6.37
CA LYS A 116 -0.99 6.16 6.22
C LYS A 116 0.41 5.90 6.76
N GLY A 117 1.36 6.81 6.51
CA GLY A 117 2.72 6.76 7.07
C GLY A 117 2.71 6.84 8.59
N ASP A 118 2.05 7.87 9.14
CA ASP A 118 1.93 8.09 10.58
C ASP A 118 1.31 6.88 11.29
N ILE A 119 0.26 6.26 10.70
CA ILE A 119 -0.32 5.01 11.21
C ILE A 119 0.69 3.87 11.17
N LYS A 120 1.45 3.70 10.09
CA LYS A 120 2.43 2.61 9.97
C LYS A 120 3.53 2.74 11.03
N ASP A 121 4.03 3.95 11.25
CA ASP A 121 5.07 4.23 12.23
C ASP A 121 4.53 4.08 13.66
N PHE A 122 3.31 4.56 13.91
CA PHE A 122 2.60 4.35 15.18
C PHE A 122 2.36 2.86 15.48
N ARG A 123 1.94 2.09 14.46
CA ARG A 123 1.76 0.63 14.59
C ARG A 123 3.08 -0.05 14.87
N SER A 124 4.18 0.37 14.25
CA SER A 124 5.50 -0.25 14.42
C SER A 124 6.10 0.03 15.80
N GLY A 125 5.89 1.23 16.35
CA GLY A 125 6.38 1.62 17.69
C GLY A 125 5.56 1.04 18.86
N ASN A 126 4.30 0.66 18.64
CA ASN A 126 3.39 0.21 19.69
C ASN A 126 2.99 -1.28 19.61
N VAL A 127 3.62 -2.09 18.74
CA VAL A 127 3.39 -3.55 18.76
C VAL A 127 3.90 -4.13 20.07
N VAL A 128 2.97 -4.62 20.89
CA VAL A 128 3.28 -5.26 22.18
C VAL A 128 3.30 -6.78 22.06
N LEU A 129 2.53 -7.35 21.11
CA LEU A 129 2.55 -8.78 20.81
C LEU A 129 2.68 -9.00 19.30
N LYS A 130 3.60 -9.89 18.91
CA LYS A 130 3.81 -10.25 17.50
C LYS A 130 2.95 -11.46 17.11
N ARG A 131 2.54 -11.52 15.85
CA ARG A 131 1.91 -12.71 15.27
C ARG A 131 2.79 -13.94 15.50
N GLY A 132 2.18 -15.03 15.98
CA GLY A 132 2.84 -16.30 16.30
C GLY A 132 3.56 -16.34 17.64
N GLN A 133 3.65 -15.22 18.37
CA GLN A 133 4.24 -15.21 19.70
C GLN A 133 3.39 -16.04 20.67
N THR A 134 4.04 -16.93 21.43
CA THR A 134 3.43 -17.64 22.55
C THR A 134 3.14 -16.67 23.68
N LEU A 135 1.86 -16.54 24.02
CA LEU A 135 1.35 -15.66 25.06
C LEU A 135 1.21 -16.38 26.39
N PHE A 136 0.83 -17.65 26.35
CA PHE A 136 0.60 -18.44 27.54
C PHE A 136 0.88 -19.92 27.27
N ILE A 137 1.35 -20.62 28.30
CA ILE A 137 1.68 -22.05 28.26
C ILE A 137 0.94 -22.70 29.42
N ALA A 138 0.20 -23.77 29.14
CA ALA A 138 -0.51 -24.53 30.15
C ALA A 138 -0.31 -26.03 29.93
N GLU A 139 -0.23 -26.79 31.03
CA GLU A 139 -0.32 -28.24 30.96
C GLU A 139 -1.79 -28.67 31.00
N LEU A 140 -2.13 -29.62 30.14
CA LEU A 140 -3.43 -30.26 30.06
C LEU A 140 -3.24 -31.75 30.25
N SER A 141 -3.92 -32.30 31.25
CA SER A 141 -4.08 -33.75 31.41
C SER A 141 -5.46 -34.14 30.91
N SER A 142 -5.56 -35.29 30.22
CA SER A 142 -6.85 -35.86 29.85
C SER A 142 -7.67 -36.13 31.10
N ASN A 143 -8.77 -35.39 31.26
CA ASN A 143 -9.69 -35.55 32.38
C ASN A 143 -11.14 -35.26 31.92
N PRO A 144 -12.16 -35.81 32.62
CA PRO A 144 -13.57 -35.59 32.26
C PRO A 144 -14.03 -34.13 32.44
N ASN A 145 -13.25 -33.28 33.11
CA ASN A 145 -13.55 -31.89 33.42
C ASN A 145 -12.73 -30.90 32.57
N ILE A 146 -12.27 -31.31 31.39
CA ILE A 146 -11.34 -30.52 30.56
C ILE A 146 -11.87 -29.12 30.25
N LYS A 147 -13.20 -28.97 30.10
CA LYS A 147 -13.89 -27.68 29.90
C LYS A 147 -13.64 -26.69 31.04
N LEU A 148 -13.68 -27.16 32.28
CA LEU A 148 -13.44 -26.32 33.45
C LEU A 148 -11.98 -25.87 33.50
N ASP A 149 -11.05 -26.77 33.19
CA ASP A 149 -9.62 -26.46 33.20
C ASP A 149 -9.24 -25.52 32.06
N LEU A 150 -9.79 -25.71 30.85
CA LEU A 150 -9.66 -24.77 29.74
C LEU A 150 -10.23 -23.39 30.10
N GLY A 151 -11.36 -23.33 30.79
CA GLY A 151 -11.92 -22.07 31.28
C GLY A 151 -11.00 -21.35 32.27
N LYS A 152 -10.31 -22.07 33.16
CA LYS A 152 -9.31 -21.49 34.07
C LYS A 152 -8.06 -21.02 33.33
N ILE A 153 -7.56 -21.81 32.38
CA ILE A 153 -6.41 -21.48 31.54
C ILE A 153 -6.71 -20.22 30.73
N TYR A 154 -7.87 -20.15 30.10
CA TYR A 154 -8.33 -18.99 29.36
C TYR A 154 -8.35 -17.74 30.23
N LYS A 155 -8.96 -17.80 31.43
CA LYS A 155 -9.00 -16.66 32.36
C LYS A 155 -7.61 -16.20 32.79
N SER A 156 -6.68 -17.13 33.00
CA SER A 156 -5.29 -16.82 33.36
C SER A 156 -4.53 -16.17 32.19
N ALA A 157 -4.69 -16.72 30.99
CA ALA A 157 -4.11 -16.18 29.77
C ALA A 157 -4.65 -14.77 29.47
N ASP A 158 -5.96 -14.57 29.58
CA ASP A 158 -6.62 -13.28 29.37
C ASP A 158 -6.09 -12.23 30.37
N LYS A 159 -5.99 -12.56 31.66
CA LYS A 159 -5.37 -11.68 32.66
C LYS A 159 -3.90 -11.34 32.34
N PHE A 160 -3.13 -12.29 31.83
CA PHE A 160 -1.74 -12.05 31.43
C PHE A 160 -1.68 -11.09 30.23
N VAL A 161 -2.49 -11.34 29.20
CA VAL A 161 -2.54 -10.50 27.99
C VAL A 161 -3.02 -9.08 28.31
N GLN A 162 -3.97 -8.90 29.23
CA GLN A 162 -4.44 -7.58 29.67
C GLN A 162 -3.32 -6.72 30.27
N LYS A 163 -2.39 -7.32 31.02
CA LYS A 163 -1.24 -6.60 31.61
C LYS A 163 -0.27 -6.07 30.56
N ILE A 164 -0.16 -6.77 29.43
CA ILE A 164 0.74 -6.41 28.33
C ILE A 164 0.08 -5.41 27.39
N VAL A 165 -1.16 -5.67 26.99
CA VAL A 165 -1.86 -4.90 25.96
C VAL A 165 -2.45 -3.61 26.52
N ILE A 166 -2.88 -3.61 27.79
CA ILE A 166 -3.46 -2.45 28.47
C ILE A 166 -4.60 -1.85 27.62
N PRO A 167 -5.76 -2.53 27.54
CA PRO A 167 -6.86 -2.15 26.64
C PRO A 167 -7.36 -0.73 26.94
N SER A 168 -7.69 0.03 25.90
CA SER A 168 -8.18 1.40 26.05
C SER A 168 -9.55 1.47 26.73
N LYS A 169 -10.41 0.48 26.48
CA LYS A 169 -11.74 0.37 27.11
C LYS A 169 -11.65 -0.49 28.37
N LYS A 170 -11.64 0.17 29.54
CA LYS A 170 -11.56 -0.50 30.86
C LYS A 170 -12.78 -1.38 31.19
N GLU A 171 -13.90 -1.20 30.49
CA GLU A 171 -15.12 -1.99 30.66
C GLU A 171 -15.00 -3.41 30.08
N VAL A 172 -14.05 -3.64 29.16
CA VAL A 172 -13.87 -4.93 28.52
C VAL A 172 -13.17 -5.89 29.48
N LYS A 173 -13.96 -6.76 30.13
CA LYS A 173 -13.46 -7.74 31.12
C LYS A 173 -12.63 -8.87 30.51
N ASN A 174 -12.87 -9.20 29.24
CA ASN A 174 -12.19 -10.25 28.50
C ASN A 174 -11.79 -9.73 27.13
N ILE A 175 -10.49 -9.71 26.87
CA ILE A 175 -9.93 -9.21 25.61
C ILE A 175 -9.41 -10.35 24.73
N LEU A 176 -9.08 -11.50 25.32
CA LEU A 176 -8.62 -12.67 24.59
C LEU A 176 -9.77 -13.29 23.81
N LEU A 177 -9.60 -13.57 22.51
CA LEU A 177 -10.64 -14.14 21.66
C LEU A 177 -10.13 -15.40 20.97
N TRP A 178 -10.85 -16.50 21.15
CA TRP A 178 -10.58 -17.81 20.56
C TRP A 178 -11.71 -18.15 19.60
N ARG A 179 -11.44 -18.96 18.57
CA ARG A 179 -12.53 -19.48 17.75
C ARG A 179 -13.19 -20.65 18.48
N PRO A 180 -14.52 -20.77 18.45
CA PRO A 180 -15.20 -21.94 19.04
C PRO A 180 -14.70 -23.27 18.48
N SER A 181 -14.32 -23.31 17.19
CA SER A 181 -13.73 -24.49 16.54
C SER A 181 -12.43 -24.95 17.21
N ASP A 182 -11.61 -23.99 17.66
CA ASP A 182 -10.33 -24.29 18.32
C ASP A 182 -10.55 -24.99 19.66
N ILE A 183 -11.61 -24.63 20.38
CA ILE A 183 -11.99 -25.26 21.66
C ILE A 183 -12.44 -26.71 21.42
N SER A 184 -13.30 -26.92 20.42
CA SER A 184 -13.77 -28.26 20.07
C SER A 184 -12.64 -29.19 19.60
N GLU A 185 -11.64 -28.65 18.90
CA GLU A 185 -10.46 -29.41 18.48
C GLU A 185 -9.62 -29.86 19.69
N ILE A 186 -9.39 -28.97 20.66
CA ILE A 186 -8.68 -29.32 21.90
C ILE A 186 -9.41 -30.42 22.65
N GLU A 187 -10.73 -30.29 22.82
CA GLU A 187 -11.57 -31.30 23.47
C GLU A 187 -11.46 -32.66 22.74
N GLY A 188 -11.54 -32.65 21.40
CA GLY A 188 -11.41 -33.85 20.59
C GLY A 188 -10.05 -34.55 20.74
N ILE A 189 -8.95 -33.79 20.77
CA ILE A 189 -7.60 -34.36 20.92
C ILE A 189 -7.37 -34.86 22.35
N THR A 190 -7.70 -34.04 23.34
CA THR A 190 -7.47 -34.38 24.76
C THR A 190 -8.35 -35.52 25.24
N SER A 191 -9.52 -35.74 24.65
CA SER A 191 -10.40 -36.89 24.96
C SER A 191 -9.75 -38.26 24.66
N LYS A 192 -8.77 -38.31 23.77
CA LYS A 192 -8.06 -39.54 23.38
C LYS A 192 -7.01 -39.98 24.42
N GLY A 193 -6.88 -39.24 25.53
CA GLY A 193 -5.89 -39.54 26.56
C GLY A 193 -4.57 -38.77 26.38
N GLY A 194 -3.69 -38.92 27.37
CA GLY A 194 -2.35 -38.35 27.37
C GLY A 194 -2.19 -37.02 28.10
N ASN A 195 -0.94 -36.58 28.19
CA ASN A 195 -0.54 -35.30 28.75
C ASN A 195 -0.10 -34.38 27.61
N TRP A 196 -0.62 -33.17 27.62
CA TRP A 196 -0.47 -32.20 26.55
C TRP A 196 0.02 -30.87 27.12
N ILE A 197 0.75 -30.12 26.31
CA ILE A 197 1.11 -28.72 26.53
C ILE A 197 0.28 -27.90 25.54
N LEU A 198 -0.51 -26.99 26.07
CA LEU A 198 -1.28 -26.02 25.32
C LEU A 198 -0.49 -24.71 25.25
N LEU A 199 -0.13 -24.31 24.04
CA LEU A 199 0.41 -23.00 23.74
C LEU A 199 -0.70 -22.12 23.21
N ILE A 200 -0.85 -20.94 23.77
CA ILE A 200 -1.79 -19.94 23.29
C ILE A 200 -0.99 -18.90 22.53
N LYS A 201 -1.17 -18.82 21.21
CA LYS A 201 -0.36 -17.98 20.33
C LYS A 201 -1.16 -16.83 19.74
N SER A 202 -0.54 -15.68 19.56
CA SER A 202 -1.18 -14.52 18.93
C SER A 202 -1.45 -14.78 17.45
N ALA A 203 -2.70 -14.61 17.00
CA ALA A 203 -3.07 -14.77 15.59
C ALA A 203 -2.61 -13.58 14.73
N THR A 204 -2.49 -12.40 15.34
CA THR A 204 -2.12 -11.14 14.66
C THR A 204 -1.07 -10.36 15.45
N ASN A 205 -0.56 -9.28 14.87
CA ASN A 205 0.15 -8.27 15.66
C ASN A 205 -0.87 -7.49 16.49
N VAL A 206 -0.56 -7.23 17.75
CA VAL A 206 -1.42 -6.52 18.70
C VAL A 206 -0.69 -5.27 19.18
N LEU A 207 -1.42 -4.16 19.21
CA LEU A 207 -0.92 -2.87 19.66
C LEU A 207 -1.32 -2.61 21.11
N LYS A 208 -0.54 -1.80 21.80
CA LYS A 208 -0.95 -1.25 23.10
C LYS A 208 -2.27 -0.49 22.95
N GLY A 209 -3.25 -0.77 23.82
CA GLY A 209 -4.59 -0.18 23.76
C GLY A 209 -5.63 -1.01 23.02
N ASP A 210 -5.22 -2.04 22.26
CA ASP A 210 -6.19 -2.90 21.57
C ASP A 210 -7.15 -3.55 22.57
N ASN A 211 -8.44 -3.52 22.25
CA ASN A 211 -9.48 -4.03 23.14
C ASN A 211 -9.72 -5.54 22.97
N PHE A 212 -9.19 -6.13 21.91
CA PHE A 212 -9.37 -7.54 21.59
C PHE A 212 -8.09 -8.14 21.00
N VAL A 213 -7.82 -9.38 21.36
CA VAL A 213 -6.62 -10.13 20.98
C VAL A 213 -7.03 -11.50 20.48
N PHE A 214 -6.95 -11.69 19.16
CA PHE A 214 -7.22 -12.99 18.55
C PHE A 214 -6.05 -13.94 18.78
N VAL A 215 -6.36 -15.15 19.22
CA VAL A 215 -5.38 -16.20 19.44
C VAL A 215 -5.82 -17.51 18.83
N TYR A 216 -4.85 -18.40 18.65
CA TYR A 216 -5.08 -19.79 18.28
C TYR A 216 -4.27 -20.71 19.22
N PRO A 217 -4.78 -21.91 19.53
CA PRO A 217 -4.05 -22.87 20.32
C PRO A 217 -3.08 -23.67 19.46
N GLU A 218 -2.02 -24.16 20.09
CA GLU A 218 -1.14 -25.19 19.54
C GLU A 218 -0.90 -26.23 20.63
N LEU A 219 -1.23 -27.49 20.34
CA LEU A 219 -1.10 -28.60 21.27
C LEU A 219 0.16 -29.40 20.95
N LEU A 220 0.96 -29.65 21.98
CA LEU A 220 2.16 -30.48 21.93
C LEU A 220 2.05 -31.60 22.95
N GLN A 221 2.56 -32.78 22.63
CA GLN A 221 2.61 -33.86 23.61
C GLN A 221 3.63 -33.53 24.72
N ASN A 222 3.24 -33.72 25.99
CA ASN A 222 4.13 -33.54 27.12
C ASN A 222 4.97 -34.81 27.33
N LYS A 223 6.17 -34.84 26.74
CA LYS A 223 7.09 -35.99 26.75
C LYS A 223 8.43 -35.62 27.37
N ILE A 224 9.16 -36.61 27.86
CA ILE A 224 10.52 -36.42 28.39
C ILE A 224 11.47 -36.10 27.22
N ILE A 225 12.19 -34.97 27.33
CA ILE A 225 13.15 -34.50 26.32
C ILE A 225 14.57 -34.93 26.67
N VAL A 226 14.93 -34.82 27.95
CA VAL A 226 16.22 -35.23 28.50
C VAL A 226 16.03 -35.90 29.85
N LYS A 227 16.88 -36.88 30.14
CA LYS A 227 16.95 -37.53 31.46
C LYS A 227 18.13 -37.01 32.28
N ARG A 228 18.01 -37.07 33.60
CA ARG A 228 19.11 -36.75 34.53
C ARG A 228 20.32 -37.64 34.23
N GLY A 229 21.48 -37.02 34.10
CA GLY A 229 22.74 -37.70 33.78
C GLY A 229 22.93 -37.98 32.29
N GLU A 230 21.96 -37.67 31.43
CA GLU A 230 22.11 -37.86 29.99
C GLU A 230 23.13 -36.88 29.40
N VAL A 231 24.08 -37.40 28.63
CA VAL A 231 24.95 -36.59 27.76
C VAL A 231 24.15 -36.16 26.53
N ILE A 232 23.78 -34.88 26.50
CA ILE A 232 22.98 -34.32 25.41
C ILE A 232 23.85 -34.19 24.17
N THR A 233 25.02 -33.57 24.30
CA THR A 233 25.97 -33.36 23.20
C THR A 233 27.38 -33.46 23.73
N SER A 234 28.27 -33.93 22.87
CA SER A 234 29.69 -34.02 23.16
C SER A 234 30.51 -33.45 22.00
N GLU A 235 31.68 -32.90 22.30
CA GLU A 235 32.61 -32.39 21.30
C GLU A 235 34.06 -32.60 21.75
N ILE A 236 34.92 -32.99 20.81
CA ILE A 236 36.35 -33.17 21.08
C ILE A 236 37.06 -31.83 20.84
N LEU A 237 37.95 -31.48 21.77
CA LEU A 237 38.89 -30.39 21.69
C LEU A 237 40.27 -30.95 21.33
N GLU A 238 40.79 -30.51 20.18
CA GLU A 238 42.15 -30.81 19.73
C GLU A 238 43.12 -29.71 20.19
N LYS A 239 44.43 -29.97 20.13
CA LYS A 239 45.49 -29.02 20.51
C LYS A 239 45.31 -27.61 19.92
N LYS A 240 44.92 -27.54 18.65
CA LYS A 240 44.74 -26.27 17.90
C LYS A 240 43.58 -25.41 18.46
N ASP A 241 42.70 -26.02 19.24
CA ASP A 241 41.50 -25.39 19.80
C ASP A 241 41.73 -24.84 21.23
N LEU A 242 42.92 -25.02 21.81
CA LEU A 242 43.26 -24.60 23.18
C LEU A 242 43.54 -23.09 23.32
N ASP A 243 43.49 -22.32 22.23
CA ASP A 243 43.52 -20.85 22.30
C ASP A 243 42.22 -20.29 22.91
N TYR A 244 42.32 -19.21 23.69
CA TYR A 244 41.19 -18.61 24.40
C TYR A 244 40.03 -18.22 23.47
N LYS A 245 40.35 -17.69 22.29
CA LYS A 245 39.35 -17.30 21.29
C LYS A 245 38.62 -18.53 20.73
N ASN A 246 39.36 -19.62 20.52
CA ASN A 246 38.83 -20.90 20.02
C ASN A 246 37.97 -21.59 21.08
N ILE A 247 38.37 -21.58 22.35
CA ILE A 247 37.62 -22.15 23.48
C ILE A 247 36.21 -21.54 23.58
N ASN A 248 36.10 -20.21 23.58
CA ASN A 248 34.79 -19.55 23.68
C ASN A 248 33.90 -19.86 22.46
N SER A 249 34.48 -19.88 21.27
CA SER A 249 33.77 -20.27 20.04
C SER A 249 33.26 -21.71 20.10
N LYS A 250 34.08 -22.63 20.62
CA LYS A 250 33.73 -24.05 20.75
C LYS A 250 32.62 -24.27 21.77
N ILE A 251 32.69 -23.62 22.94
CA ILE A 251 31.60 -23.68 23.94
C ILE A 251 30.30 -23.11 23.40
N LYS A 252 30.35 -21.96 22.71
CA LYS A 252 29.15 -21.39 22.05
C LYS A 252 28.57 -22.36 21.01
N THR A 253 29.44 -22.99 20.22
CA THR A 253 29.03 -23.99 19.22
C THR A 253 28.42 -25.22 19.87
N LEU A 254 29.05 -25.75 20.92
CA LEU A 254 28.54 -26.87 21.69
C LEU A 254 27.17 -26.56 22.29
N MET A 255 27.00 -25.40 22.92
CA MET A 255 25.72 -24.95 23.49
C MET A 255 24.64 -24.74 22.43
N ARG A 256 25.00 -24.25 21.24
CA ARG A 256 24.09 -24.16 20.10
C ARG A 256 23.64 -25.55 19.66
N LYS A 257 24.57 -26.49 19.46
CA LYS A 257 24.24 -27.90 19.15
C LYS A 257 23.35 -28.53 20.22
N THR A 258 23.62 -28.26 21.51
CA THR A 258 22.76 -28.71 22.62
C THR A 258 21.34 -28.18 22.43
N ARG A 259 21.19 -26.87 22.19
CA ARG A 259 19.90 -26.20 21.97
C ARG A 259 19.16 -26.79 20.78
N ASP A 260 19.84 -26.93 19.65
CA ASP A 260 19.23 -27.47 18.43
C ASP A 260 18.75 -28.91 18.69
N LYS A 261 19.54 -29.73 19.39
CA LYS A 261 19.19 -31.11 19.71
C LYS A 261 17.98 -31.21 20.65
N ILE A 262 17.88 -30.37 21.68
CA ILE A 262 16.71 -30.38 22.58
C ILE A 262 15.45 -29.86 21.87
N GLN A 263 15.58 -28.89 20.97
CA GLN A 263 14.47 -28.36 20.18
C GLN A 263 13.97 -29.40 19.17
N LEU A 264 14.88 -30.10 18.47
CA LEU A 264 14.53 -31.22 17.59
C LEU A 264 13.81 -32.35 18.32
N ARG A 265 14.15 -32.58 19.59
CA ARG A 265 13.43 -33.55 20.43
C ARG A 265 12.05 -33.05 20.86
N GLY A 266 11.74 -31.78 20.68
CA GLY A 266 10.43 -31.17 20.94
C GLY A 266 10.37 -30.25 22.15
N SER A 267 11.51 -29.80 22.70
CA SER A 267 11.48 -28.76 23.76
C SER A 267 11.01 -27.43 23.21
N ILE A 268 10.15 -26.74 23.95
CA ILE A 268 9.72 -25.37 23.66
C ILE A 268 10.55 -24.31 24.39
N VAL A 269 11.55 -24.74 25.17
CA VAL A 269 12.38 -23.86 25.98
C VAL A 269 13.50 -23.27 25.12
N ASN A 270 13.55 -21.94 25.05
CA ASN A 270 14.55 -21.22 24.24
C ASN A 270 15.91 -21.07 24.95
N GLU A 271 15.93 -21.10 26.28
CA GLU A 271 17.12 -20.85 27.09
C GLU A 271 17.53 -22.09 27.89
N ILE A 272 18.82 -22.42 27.84
CA ILE A 272 19.40 -23.50 28.63
C ILE A 272 20.10 -22.85 29.83
N THR A 273 19.72 -23.24 31.04
CA THR A 273 20.39 -22.78 32.26
C THR A 273 21.65 -23.60 32.49
N THR A 274 22.80 -22.95 32.66
CA THR A 274 24.06 -23.62 32.95
C THR A 274 24.35 -23.61 34.45
N ARG A 275 24.81 -24.73 35.00
CA ARG A 275 25.34 -24.77 36.36
C ARG A 275 26.78 -24.27 36.36
N GLY A 276 26.94 -22.98 36.67
CA GLY A 276 28.23 -22.30 36.74
C GLY A 276 28.71 -21.77 35.39
N ASP A 277 29.91 -21.18 35.41
CA ASP A 277 30.57 -20.63 34.22
C ASP A 277 31.39 -21.71 33.53
N PHE A 278 30.91 -22.14 32.36
CA PHE A 278 31.55 -23.18 31.55
C PHE A 278 32.89 -22.74 30.98
N ILE A 279 33.06 -21.44 30.68
CA ILE A 279 34.31 -20.89 30.18
C ILE A 279 35.37 -20.93 31.28
N LYS A 280 35.01 -20.46 32.48
CA LYS A 280 35.90 -20.52 33.64
C LYS A 280 36.26 -21.96 33.98
N LYS A 281 35.27 -22.85 34.09
CA LYS A 281 35.50 -24.26 34.41
C LYS A 281 36.44 -24.95 33.41
N LEU A 282 36.25 -24.67 32.12
CA LEU A 282 37.11 -25.21 31.08
C LEU A 282 38.54 -24.67 31.19
N ARG A 283 38.70 -23.35 31.35
CA ARG A 283 40.03 -22.73 31.53
C ARG A 283 40.77 -23.30 32.73
N ASP A 284 40.08 -23.48 33.86
CA ASP A 284 40.69 -23.98 35.09
C ASP A 284 41.03 -25.50 34.99
N SER A 285 40.42 -26.24 34.04
CA SER A 285 40.66 -27.67 33.83
C SER A 285 41.67 -27.99 32.70
N LEU A 286 41.98 -27.01 31.85
CA LEU A 286 42.93 -27.18 30.74
C LEU A 286 44.34 -26.85 31.22
N GLU A 287 45.21 -27.85 31.20
CA GLU A 287 46.65 -27.62 31.41
C GLU A 287 47.27 -27.15 30.09
N LEU A 288 47.54 -25.84 29.99
CA LEU A 288 48.06 -25.16 28.79
C LEU A 288 49.35 -25.76 28.19
N ASN A 289 50.03 -26.64 28.92
CA ASN A 289 51.34 -27.19 28.54
C ASN A 289 51.32 -28.68 28.15
N GLN A 290 50.16 -29.34 28.12
CA GLN A 290 50.08 -30.76 27.78
C GLN A 290 49.34 -31.01 26.46
N ASN A 291 49.87 -31.98 25.69
CA ASN A 291 49.41 -32.35 24.36
C ASN A 291 48.17 -33.25 24.40
N ASN A 292 47.23 -32.97 25.31
CA ASN A 292 46.08 -33.84 25.56
C ASN A 292 44.88 -33.43 24.72
N GLU A 293 44.12 -34.42 24.28
CA GLU A 293 42.78 -34.21 23.76
C GLU A 293 41.77 -34.22 24.92
N TYR A 294 40.73 -33.39 24.80
CA TYR A 294 39.67 -33.33 25.82
C TYR A 294 38.31 -33.56 25.17
N ARG A 295 37.48 -34.38 25.79
CA ARG A 295 36.06 -34.53 25.45
C ARG A 295 35.24 -33.62 26.35
N LEU A 296 34.54 -32.67 25.74
CA LEU A 296 33.53 -31.86 26.40
C LEU A 296 32.19 -32.53 26.28
N GLU A 297 31.45 -32.61 27.39
CA GLU A 297 30.11 -33.18 27.42
C GLU A 297 29.15 -32.24 28.13
N ILE A 298 27.99 -32.00 27.51
CA ILE A 298 26.90 -31.28 28.16
C ILE A 298 25.93 -32.30 28.72
N VAL A 299 25.84 -32.34 30.05
CA VAL A 299 25.07 -33.34 30.80
C VAL A 299 23.84 -32.68 31.43
N SER A 300 22.68 -33.30 31.28
CA SER A 300 21.46 -32.83 31.95
C SER A 300 21.51 -33.12 33.46
N LEU A 301 21.13 -32.15 34.28
CA LEU A 301 21.12 -32.27 35.74
C LEU A 301 19.81 -32.80 36.31
N LYS A 302 18.75 -32.85 35.51
CA LYS A 302 17.43 -33.37 35.90
C LYS A 302 16.70 -33.95 34.70
N ASP A 303 15.61 -34.65 34.97
CA ASP A 303 14.63 -34.98 33.95
C ASP A 303 13.88 -33.69 33.57
N SER A 304 13.77 -33.42 32.27
CA SER A 304 13.00 -32.29 31.76
C SER A 304 12.08 -32.76 30.65
N LYS A 305 10.79 -32.41 30.77
CA LYS A 305 9.78 -32.61 29.74
C LYS A 305 9.73 -31.44 28.75
N THR A 306 8.79 -31.51 27.80
CA THR A 306 8.56 -30.55 26.70
C THR A 306 8.66 -29.09 27.13
N ALA A 307 8.03 -28.70 28.25
CA ALA A 307 7.96 -27.32 28.74
C ALA A 307 8.87 -27.03 29.95
N ASP A 308 9.56 -28.05 30.48
CA ASP A 308 10.38 -27.89 31.68
C ASP A 308 11.69 -27.17 31.39
N PRO A 309 12.17 -26.30 32.30
CA PRO A 309 13.50 -25.71 32.18
C PRO A 309 14.58 -26.78 32.04
N ILE A 310 15.53 -26.57 31.14
CA ILE A 310 16.65 -27.49 30.90
C ILE A 310 17.89 -26.93 31.60
N ILE A 311 18.40 -27.68 32.57
CA ILE A 311 19.56 -27.31 33.37
C ILE A 311 20.68 -28.28 33.07
N VAL A 312 21.84 -27.76 32.64
CA VAL A 312 22.97 -28.57 32.20
C VAL A 312 24.25 -28.24 32.95
N ALA A 313 25.17 -29.19 32.99
CA ALA A 313 26.54 -29.01 33.44
C ALA A 313 27.52 -29.41 32.33
N LEU A 314 28.68 -28.76 32.32
CA LEU A 314 29.81 -29.16 31.48
C LEU A 314 30.64 -30.20 32.24
N ASN A 315 30.82 -31.36 31.63
CA ASN A 315 31.80 -32.36 32.03
C ASN A 315 33.00 -32.31 31.06
N ILE A 316 34.21 -32.48 31.59
CA ILE A 316 35.46 -32.38 30.83
C ILE A 316 36.24 -33.65 31.14
N ILE A 317 36.48 -34.44 30.12
CA ILE A 317 37.18 -35.72 30.24
C ILE A 317 38.47 -35.60 29.43
N LYS A 318 39.61 -35.84 30.08
CA LYS A 318 40.90 -35.98 29.40
C LYS A 318 40.92 -37.34 28.69
N LEU A 319 41.19 -37.34 27.38
CA LEU A 319 41.23 -38.53 26.53
C LEU A 319 42.59 -39.24 26.59
#